data_AF-A0A6J4VUY5-F1
#
_entry.id   AF-A0A6J4VUY5-F1
#
_cell.length_a   1.000
_cell.length_b   1.000
_cell.length_c   1.000
_cell.angle_alpha   90.00
_cell.angle_beta   90.00
_cell.angle_gamma   90.00
#
_symmetry.space_group_name_H-M   'P 1'
#
loop_
_entity.id
_entity.type
_entity.pdbx_description
1 polymer ?
#
loop_
_entity_poly.entity_id
_entity_poly.type
_entity_poly.pdbx_seq_one_letter_code
_entity_poly.pdbx_strand_id
1 'polypeptide(L)' 'MSEHLYHDQLSLEEKAADFGKQAMALGLIPSFVIRYFPDVWEFYVPNERESGPLTPEEAYHHLKRLVEQSNQ' A
#
# COMPACT_ATOMS: atom_id res chain seq x y z
N MET A 1 -27.01 -17.95 -2.58
CA MET A 1 -26.68 -16.57 -2.17
C MET A 1 -25.56 -16.65 -1.16
N SER A 2 -24.34 -16.59 -1.65
CA SER A 2 -23.13 -16.42 -0.86
C SER A 2 -22.15 -15.74 -1.80
N GLU A 3 -22.34 -14.42 -1.91
CA GLU A 3 -21.44 -13.48 -2.57
C GLU A 3 -20.13 -13.47 -1.79
N HIS A 4 -19.33 -14.51 -2.01
CA HIS A 4 -17.96 -14.57 -1.54
C HIS A 4 -17.17 -13.55 -2.37
N LEU A 5 -17.14 -12.32 -1.85
CA LEU A 5 -16.34 -11.16 -2.24
C LEU A 5 -14.82 -11.42 -2.14
N TYR A 6 -14.36 -12.57 -2.64
CA TYR A 6 -12.95 -12.80 -2.96
C TYR A 6 -12.72 -12.35 -4.40
N HIS A 7 -12.97 -11.07 -4.68
CA HIS A 7 -12.40 -10.45 -5.87
C HIS A 7 -11.05 -9.86 -5.47
N ASP A 8 -10.02 -10.59 -5.90
CA ASP A 8 -8.71 -10.09 -6.27
C ASP A 8 -7.82 -9.60 -5.14
N GLN A 9 -7.06 -10.53 -4.55
CA GLN A 9 -5.77 -10.21 -3.93
C GLN A 9 -5.01 -9.19 -4.80
N LEU A 10 -4.98 -9.44 -6.13
CA LEU A 10 -4.39 -8.55 -7.15
C LEU A 10 -4.85 -7.10 -7.06
N SER A 11 -6.14 -6.87 -6.79
CA SER A 11 -6.70 -5.52 -6.67
C SER A 11 -6.20 -4.79 -5.43
N LEU A 12 -5.86 -5.51 -4.36
CA LEU A 12 -5.34 -4.91 -3.13
C LEU A 12 -3.88 -4.47 -3.33
N GLU A 13 -3.08 -5.35 -3.94
CA GLU A 13 -1.69 -5.04 -4.30
C GLU A 13 -1.60 -3.83 -5.24
N GLU A 14 -2.41 -3.80 -6.30
CA GLU A 14 -2.44 -2.69 -7.26
C GLU A 14 -2.92 -1.39 -6.61
N LYS A 15 -3.96 -1.45 -5.76
CA LYS A 15 -4.43 -0.27 -5.02
C LYS A 15 -3.39 0.24 -4.04
N ALA A 16 -2.69 -0.64 -3.32
CA ALA A 16 -1.61 -0.25 -2.43
C ALA A 16 -0.48 0.43 -3.22
N ALA A 17 -0.14 -0.10 -4.40
CA ALA A 17 0.84 0.50 -5.29
C ALA A 17 0.43 1.92 -5.73
N ASP A 18 -0.83 2.11 -6.09
CA ASP A 18 -1.35 3.41 -6.52
C ASP A 18 -1.45 4.42 -5.38
N PHE A 19 -1.87 4.00 -4.18
CA PHE A 19 -1.81 4.85 -3.00
C PHE A 19 -0.36 5.23 -2.64
N GLY A 20 0.60 4.33 -2.84
CA GLY A 20 2.02 4.62 -2.65
C GLY A 20 2.53 5.68 -3.60
N LYS A 21 2.18 5.58 -4.89
CA LYS A 21 2.47 6.63 -5.88
C LYS A 21 1.82 7.95 -5.53
N GLN A 22 0.55 7.95 -5.08
CA GLN A 22 -0.14 9.15 -4.64
C GLN A 22 0.54 9.79 -3.43
N ALA A 23 0.89 8.99 -2.41
CA ALA A 23 1.60 9.47 -1.23
C ALA A 23 2.97 10.06 -1.59
N MET A 24 3.69 9.45 -2.54
CA MET A 24 4.92 10.04 -3.10
C MET A 24 4.67 11.36 -3.82
N ALA A 25 3.64 11.42 -4.67
CA ALA A 25 3.29 12.63 -5.43
C ALA A 25 2.87 13.79 -4.52
N LEU A 26 2.23 13.48 -3.39
CA LEU A 26 1.85 14.43 -2.34
C LEU A 26 3.01 14.80 -1.40
N GLY A 27 4.17 14.16 -1.54
CA GLY A 27 5.35 14.40 -0.70
C GLY A 27 5.22 13.87 0.74
N LEU A 28 4.28 12.94 0.99
CA LEU A 28 4.03 12.35 2.30
C LEU A 28 5.05 11.28 2.67
N ILE A 29 5.57 10.58 1.67
CA ILE A 29 6.62 9.58 1.83
C ILE A 29 7.80 9.95 0.94
N PRO A 30 9.05 9.84 1.45
CA PRO A 30 10.23 10.22 0.69
C PRO A 30 10.52 9.24 -0.46
N SER A 31 10.15 7.97 -0.29
CA SER A 31 10.24 6.95 -1.33
C SER A 31 9.29 5.79 -1.03
N PHE A 32 9.11 4.90 -2.01
CA PHE A 32 8.26 3.73 -1.92
C PHE A 32 8.85 2.64 -2.80
N VAL A 33 8.99 1.44 -2.26
CA VAL A 33 9.54 0.29 -2.98
C VAL A 33 8.54 -0.85 -2.94
N ILE A 34 8.30 -1.46 -4.10
CA ILE A 34 7.44 -2.64 -4.24
C ILE A 34 8.34 -3.79 -4.66
N ARG A 35 8.33 -4.87 -3.88
CA ARG A 35 8.97 -6.13 -4.24
C ARG A 35 7.89 -7.09 -4.73
N TYR A 36 7.94 -7.37 -6.02
CA TYR A 36 7.07 -8.34 -6.67
C TYR A 36 7.64 -9.74 -6.44
N PHE A 37 7.04 -10.53 -5.54
CA PHE A 37 7.30 -11.97 -5.49
C PHE A 37 6.21 -12.73 -6.26
N PRO A 38 6.51 -13.96 -6.72
CA PRO A 38 5.52 -14.81 -7.39
C PRO A 38 4.32 -15.15 -6.50
N ASP A 39 4.54 -15.23 -5.19
CA ASP A 39 3.52 -15.63 -4.20
C ASP A 39 2.81 -14.44 -3.53
N VAL A 40 3.51 -13.32 -3.30
CA VAL A 40 2.96 -12.14 -2.61
C VAL A 40 3.77 -10.89 -2.92
N TRP A 41 3.16 -9.70 -2.96
CA TRP A 41 3.94 -8.47 -3.08
C TRP A 41 4.29 -7.94 -1.69
N GLU A 42 5.55 -7.56 -1.50
CA GLU A 42 5.97 -6.86 -0.29
C GLU A 42 6.15 -5.38 -0.59
N PHE A 43 5.62 -4.55 0.29
CA PHE A 43 5.67 -3.11 0.17
C PHE A 43 6.64 -2.56 1.21
N TYR A 44 7.49 -1.63 0.82
CA TYR A 44 8.47 -1.02 1.71
C TYR A 44 8.34 0.49 1.63
N VAL A 45 7.95 1.08 2.76
CA VAL A 45 7.89 2.52 2.96
C VAL A 45 9.02 2.88 3.93
N PRO A 46 10.08 3.56 3.49
CA PRO A 46 11.12 4.06 4.39
C PRO A 46 10.54 5.20 5.21
N ASN A 47 10.08 4.86 6.41
CA ASN A 47 9.71 5.81 7.45
C ASN A 47 10.60 5.58 8.68
N GLU A 48 10.77 6.60 9.52
CA GLU A 48 11.64 6.53 10.70
C GLU A 48 11.12 5.56 11.78
N ARG A 49 9.83 5.17 11.72
CA ARG A 49 9.16 4.33 12.72
C ARG A 49 8.96 2.88 12.29
N GLU A 50 8.77 2.63 10.99
CA GLU A 50 8.45 1.31 10.46
C GLU A 50 9.30 1.09 9.21
N SER A 51 10.45 0.43 9.39
CA SER A 51 11.35 -0.03 8.31
C SER A 51 11.17 -1.53 8.01
N GLY A 52 9.95 -2.02 8.18
CA GLY A 52 9.60 -3.41 7.90
C GLY A 52 8.96 -3.58 6.52
N PRO A 53 9.08 -4.77 5.89
CA PRO A 53 8.22 -5.12 4.77
C PRO A 53 6.77 -5.18 5.26
N LEU A 54 5.90 -4.40 4.61
CA LEU A 54 4.46 -4.40 4.82
C LEU A 54 3.81 -5.36 3.85
N THR A 55 2.81 -6.09 4.34
CA THR A 55 1.92 -6.85 3.48
C THR A 55 1.07 -5.91 2.61
N PRO A 56 0.47 -6.41 1.50
CA PRO A 56 -0.40 -5.60 0.65
C PRO A 56 -1.52 -4.90 1.42
N GLU A 57 -2.09 -5.59 2.41
CA GLU A 57 -3.18 -5.09 3.23
C GLU A 57 -2.72 -4.00 4.20
N GLU A 58 -1.60 -4.22 4.88
CA GLU A 58 -1.01 -3.22 5.77
C GLU A 58 -0.58 -1.97 4.99
N ALA A 59 0.07 -2.15 3.84
CA ALA A 59 0.48 -1.06 2.97
C ALA A 59 -0.73 -0.26 2.49
N TYR A 60 -1.80 -0.93 2.03
CA TYR A 60 -3.04 -0.29 1.64
C TYR A 60 -3.62 0.55 2.78
N HIS A 61 -3.77 -0.02 3.97
CA HIS A 61 -4.34 0.68 5.12
C HIS A 61 -3.46 1.84 5.63
N HIS A 62 -2.14 1.69 5.56
CA HIS A 62 -1.19 2.71 5.98
C HIS A 62 -1.18 3.89 4.99
N LEU A 63 -1.03 3.60 3.70
CA LEU A 63 -0.96 4.61 2.64
C LEU A 63 -2.31 5.32 2.46
N LYS A 64 -3.43 4.60 2.53
CA LYS A 64 -4.77 5.20 2.53
C LYS A 64 -4.92 6.21 3.66
N ARG A 65 -4.51 5.86 4.88
CA ARG A 65 -4.55 6.79 6.03
C ARG A 65 -3.68 8.01 5.81
N LEU A 66 -2.46 7.85 5.29
CA LEU A 66 -1.57 8.98 4.98
C LEU A 66 -2.19 9.93 3.97
N VAL A 67 -2.69 9.41 2.84
CA VAL A 67 -3.32 10.21 1.79
C VAL A 67 -4.59 10.89 2.32
N GLU A 68 -5.44 10.20 3.07
CA GLU A 68 -6.65 10.80 3.66
C GLU A 68 -6.31 11.89 4.69
N GLN A 69 -5.27 11.70 5.51
CA GLN A 69 -4.82 12.72 6.48
C GLN A 69 -4.23 13.96 5.82
N SER A 70 -3.60 13.80 4.64
CA SER A 70 -3.02 14.93 3.90
C SER A 70 -4.04 15.82 3.19
N ASN A 71 -5.26 15.30 2.98
CA ASN A 71 -6.31 15.96 2.21
C ASN A 71 -7.30 16.73 3.12
N GLN A 72 -6.98 16.91 4.41
CA GLN A 72 -7.68 17.77 5.37
C GLN A 72 -6.96 19.11 5.56
#